data_AF-A0A936MKK4-F1
#
_entry.id   AF-A0A936MKK4-F1
#
_cell.length_a   1.000
_cell.length_b   1.000
_cell.length_c   1.000
_cell.angle_alpha   90.00
_cell.angle_beta   90.00
_cell.angle_gamma   90.00
#
_symmetry.space_group_name_H-M   'P 1'
#
loop_
_entity.id
_entity.type
_entity.pdbx_description
1 polymer ?
#
loop_
_entity_poly.entity_id
_entity_poly.type
_entity_poly.pdbx_seq_one_letter_code
_entity_poly.pdbx_strand_id
1 'polypeptide(L)'
;MHPVAIVVCALWIAVATMTAAIRGVRGAKEGRLRLAMTRLKSPTIYLFAAYLLIAALVTPKSPGETTSPLMWLAFSIPLANALAVLSAAGKPKPSRAEALGLALLHGGAVLAAAALILAIASPQFVPTWLGGPGAPVELRQ
;
A
#
# COMPACT_ATOMS: atom_id res chain seq x y z
N MET A 1 -0.34 -18.21 0.69
CA MET A 1 -1.50 -17.34 0.98
C MET A 1 -2.77 -18.02 0.45
N HIS A 2 -3.89 -17.99 1.19
CA HIS A 2 -5.15 -18.60 0.74
C HIS A 2 -5.69 -17.89 -0.53
N PRO A 3 -6.22 -18.63 -1.53
CA PRO A 3 -6.77 -18.03 -2.75
C PRO A 3 -7.84 -16.97 -2.47
N VAL A 4 -8.70 -17.21 -1.48
CA VAL A 4 -9.75 -16.26 -1.06
C VAL A 4 -9.15 -14.96 -0.57
N ALA A 5 -8.09 -15.02 0.25
CA ALA A 5 -7.42 -13.82 0.75
C ALA A 5 -6.80 -13.01 -0.40
N ILE A 6 -6.22 -13.67 -1.41
CA ILE A 6 -5.66 -13.00 -2.59
C ILE A 6 -6.75 -12.23 -3.33
N VAL A 7 -7.89 -12.87 -3.59
CA VAL A 7 -9.04 -12.24 -4.27
C VAL A 7 -9.56 -11.04 -3.47
N VAL A 8 -9.71 -11.18 -2.15
CA VAL A 8 -10.16 -10.08 -1.28
C VAL A 8 -9.17 -8.91 -1.32
N CYS A 9 -7.86 -9.18 -1.19
CA CYS A 9 -6.84 -8.13 -1.27
C CYS A 9 -6.84 -7.43 -2.64
N ALA A 10 -6.92 -8.18 -3.73
CA ALA A 10 -6.95 -7.64 -5.09
C ALA A 10 -8.19 -6.77 -5.33
N LEU A 11 -9.37 -7.24 -4.92
CA LEU A 11 -10.62 -6.48 -5.01
C LEU A 11 -10.55 -5.19 -4.18
N TRP A 12 -10.00 -5.26 -2.96
CA TRP A 12 -9.89 -4.08 -2.10
C TRP A 12 -8.98 -3.01 -2.71
N ILE A 13 -7.82 -3.41 -3.24
CA ILE A 13 -6.90 -2.51 -3.95
C ILE A 13 -7.56 -1.92 -5.20
N ALA A 14 -8.29 -2.72 -5.96
CA ALA A 14 -9.02 -2.26 -7.14
C ALA A 14 -10.08 -1.20 -6.78
N VAL A 15 -10.89 -1.44 -5.75
CA VAL A 15 -11.91 -0.49 -5.28
C VAL A 15 -11.26 0.81 -4.78
N ALA A 16 -10.16 0.73 -4.03
CA ALA A 16 -9.43 1.92 -3.57
C ALA A 16 -8.87 2.72 -4.74
N THR A 17 -8.27 2.06 -5.72
CA THR A 17 -7.69 2.68 -6.92
C THR A 17 -8.77 3.33 -7.79
N MET A 18 -9.88 2.63 -8.04
CA MET A 18 -11.02 3.19 -8.78
C MET A 18 -11.62 4.39 -8.06
N THR A 19 -11.78 4.33 -6.74
CA THR A 19 -12.30 5.45 -5.94
C THR A 19 -11.39 6.67 -6.04
N ALA A 20 -10.08 6.47 -5.91
CA ALA A 20 -9.08 7.53 -6.08
C ALA A 20 -9.11 8.12 -7.49
N ALA A 21 -9.22 7.30 -8.54
CA ALA A 21 -9.30 7.76 -9.92
C ALA A 21 -10.56 8.58 -10.19
N ILE A 22 -11.74 8.08 -9.81
CA ILE A 22 -13.03 8.76 -10.02
C ILE A 22 -13.03 10.12 -9.30
N ARG A 23 -12.63 10.14 -8.03
CA ARG A 23 -12.56 11.36 -7.22
C ARG A 23 -11.47 12.31 -7.70
N GLY A 24 -10.33 11.78 -8.14
CA GLY A 24 -9.24 12.56 -8.72
C GLY A 24 -9.66 13.25 -10.02
N VAL A 25 -10.31 12.54 -10.94
CA VAL A 25 -10.86 13.09 -12.20
C VAL A 25 -11.89 14.18 -11.91
N ARG A 26 -12.78 13.97 -10.93
CA ARG A 26 -13.72 15.01 -10.48
C ARG A 26 -13.00 16.21 -9.87
N GLY A 27 -11.96 15.99 -9.07
CA GLY A 27 -11.08 17.02 -8.53
C GLY A 27 -10.42 17.85 -9.63
N ALA A 28 -9.96 17.18 -10.70
CA ALA A 28 -9.34 17.79 -11.86
C ALA A 28 -10.32 18.68 -12.63
N LYS A 29 -11.51 18.16 -12.95
CA LYS A 29 -12.57 18.91 -13.65
C LYS A 29 -13.01 20.16 -12.89
N GLU A 30 -12.95 20.13 -11.57
CA GLU A 30 -13.28 21.27 -10.70
C GLU A 30 -12.06 22.17 -10.37
N GLY A 31 -10.91 22.00 -11.04
CA GLY A 31 -9.73 22.86 -10.89
C GLY A 31 -8.93 22.68 -9.59
N ARG A 32 -9.21 21.64 -8.80
CA ARG A 32 -8.64 21.42 -7.46
C ARG A 32 -7.34 20.62 -7.46
N LEU A 33 -6.89 20.17 -8.63
CA LEU A 33 -5.69 19.35 -8.78
C LEU A 33 -4.44 20.07 -8.25
N ARG A 34 -4.36 21.40 -8.38
CA ARG A 34 -3.22 22.20 -7.91
C ARG A 34 -2.97 22.04 -6.42
N LEU A 35 -4.02 22.04 -5.60
CA LEU A 35 -3.92 21.88 -4.15
C LEU A 35 -3.56 20.44 -3.75
N ALA A 36 -4.08 19.46 -4.50
CA ALA A 36 -3.68 18.06 -4.37
C ALA A 36 -2.19 17.87 -4.68
N MET A 37 -1.69 18.47 -5.77
CA MET A 37 -0.27 18.41 -6.14
C MET A 37 0.65 19.05 -5.09
N THR A 38 0.23 20.12 -4.41
CA THR A 38 0.99 20.69 -3.29
C THR A 38 1.13 19.70 -2.13
N ARG A 39 0.08 18.94 -1.82
CA ARG A 39 0.12 17.89 -0.77
C ARG A 39 1.00 16.71 -1.15
N LEU A 40 1.01 16.36 -2.44
CA LEU A 40 1.88 15.31 -2.97
C LEU A 40 3.36 15.63 -2.78
N LYS A 41 3.76 16.91 -2.81
CA LYS A 41 5.15 17.35 -2.61
C LYS A 41 5.66 17.22 -1.16
N SER A 42 4.95 16.53 -0.27
CA SER A 42 5.39 16.31 1.10
C SER A 42 6.76 15.62 1.13
N PRO A 43 7.83 16.28 1.61
CA PRO A 43 9.19 15.72 1.58
C PRO A 43 9.31 14.49 2.49
N THR A 44 8.52 14.42 3.57
CA THR A 44 8.58 13.35 4.56
C THR A 44 8.35 11.97 3.94
N ILE A 45 7.36 11.86 3.05
CA ILE A 45 6.99 10.56 2.44
C ILE A 45 8.08 10.10 1.48
N TYR A 46 8.67 11.01 0.71
CA TYR A 46 9.75 10.69 -0.21
C TYR A 46 11.07 10.42 0.50
N LEU A 47 11.38 11.15 1.58
CA LEU A 47 12.54 10.88 2.43
C LEU A 47 12.41 9.50 3.09
N PHE A 48 11.22 9.16 3.59
CA PHE A 48 10.96 7.84 4.14
C PHE A 48 11.08 6.73 3.09
N ALA A 49 10.51 6.94 1.89
CA ALA A 49 10.63 6.01 0.78
C ALA A 49 12.09 5.83 0.32
N ALA A 50 12.86 6.92 0.24
CA ALA A 50 14.28 6.88 -0.09
C ALA A 50 15.08 6.13 0.98
N TYR A 51 14.79 6.37 2.26
CA TYR A 51 15.38 5.62 3.36
C TYR A 51 15.08 4.12 3.24
N LEU A 52 13.82 3.74 2.99
CA LEU A 52 13.44 2.34 2.79
C LEU A 52 14.13 1.72 1.58
N LEU A 53 14.30 2.47 0.49
CA LEU A 53 14.99 2.01 -0.70
C LEU A 53 16.48 1.75 -0.40
N ILE A 54 17.15 2.68 0.28
CA ILE A 54 18.54 2.49 0.69
C ILE A 54 18.65 1.29 1.63
N ALA A 55 17.77 1.20 2.63
CA ALA A 55 17.71 0.05 3.53
C ALA A 55 17.50 -1.26 2.76
N ALA A 56 16.64 -1.28 1.75
CA ALA A 56 16.42 -2.46 0.91
C ALA A 56 17.66 -2.91 0.12
N LEU A 57 18.52 -1.96 -0.26
CA LEU A 57 19.75 -2.23 -1.02
C LEU A 57 20.90 -2.70 -0.14
N VAL A 58 21.00 -2.17 1.09
CA VAL A 58 22.09 -2.51 2.02
C VAL A 58 21.77 -3.70 2.92
N THR A 59 20.49 -4.06 3.09
CA THR A 59 20.07 -5.19 3.93
C THR A 59 20.23 -6.50 3.17
N PRO A 60 21.03 -7.46 3.68
CA PRO A 60 21.11 -8.79 3.10
C PRO A 60 19.73 -9.46 3.06
N LYS A 61 19.45 -10.19 1.98
CA LYS A 61 18.20 -10.95 1.87
C LYS A 61 18.18 -12.07 2.90
N SER A 62 17.04 -12.26 3.57
CA SER A 62 16.84 -13.42 4.44
C SER A 62 16.68 -14.70 3.60
N PRO A 63 17.02 -15.88 4.13
CA PRO A 63 16.74 -17.15 3.47
C PRO A 63 15.26 -17.26 3.09
N GLY A 64 14.97 -17.60 1.83
CA GLY A 64 13.60 -17.72 1.33
C GLY A 64 12.96 -16.43 0.80
N GLU A 65 13.67 -15.29 0.81
CA GLU A 65 13.21 -14.06 0.17
C GLU A 65 13.56 -14.01 -1.32
N THR A 66 12.55 -13.82 -2.18
CA THR A 66 12.76 -13.63 -3.63
C THR A 66 13.21 -12.20 -3.92
N THR A 67 12.60 -11.23 -3.24
CA THR A 67 12.83 -9.78 -3.37
C THR A 67 12.70 -9.10 -2.01
N SER A 68 13.32 -7.93 -1.82
CA SER A 68 13.29 -7.23 -0.53
C SER A 68 11.90 -6.62 -0.25
N PRO A 69 11.22 -6.96 0.85
CA PRO A 69 9.95 -6.31 1.25
C PRO A 69 10.08 -4.80 1.42
N LEU A 70 11.24 -4.33 1.88
CA LEU A 70 11.55 -2.90 2.03
C LEU A 70 11.53 -2.18 0.68
N MET A 71 12.00 -2.83 -0.37
CA MET A 71 11.97 -2.30 -1.74
C MET A 71 10.52 -2.10 -2.20
N TRP A 72 9.66 -3.10 -1.97
CA TRP A 72 8.24 -2.99 -2.32
C TRP A 72 7.52 -1.89 -1.52
N LEU A 73 7.84 -1.72 -0.24
CA LEU A 73 7.30 -0.64 0.59
C LEU A 73 7.76 0.74 0.09
N ALA A 74 9.02 0.87 -0.33
CA ALA A 74 9.56 2.12 -0.86
C ALA A 74 8.76 2.64 -2.07
N PHE A 75 8.22 1.74 -2.91
CA PHE A 75 7.34 2.11 -4.03
C PHE A 75 5.87 2.23 -3.64
N SER A 76 5.38 1.34 -2.75
CA SER A 76 3.96 1.27 -2.38
C SER A 76 3.52 2.47 -1.56
N ILE A 77 4.38 3.03 -0.71
CA ILE A 77 4.03 4.15 0.17
C ILE A 77 3.79 5.45 -0.63
N PRO A 78 4.70 5.90 -1.51
CA PRO A 78 4.42 7.05 -2.39
C PRO A 78 3.17 6.86 -3.24
N LEU A 79 2.96 5.64 -3.77
CA LEU A 79 1.77 5.33 -4.57
C LEU A 79 0.48 5.42 -3.73
N ALA A 80 0.46 4.83 -2.54
CA ALA A 80 -0.69 4.92 -1.63
C ALA A 80 -0.99 6.37 -1.22
N ASN A 81 0.05 7.18 -0.97
CA ASN A 81 -0.12 8.60 -0.72
C ASN A 81 -0.72 9.33 -1.93
N ALA A 82 -0.24 9.04 -3.15
CA ALA A 82 -0.80 9.63 -4.36
C ALA A 82 -2.30 9.30 -4.53
N LEU A 83 -2.68 8.05 -4.33
CA LEU A 83 -4.07 7.62 -4.39
C LEU A 83 -4.93 8.30 -3.32
N ALA A 84 -4.45 8.39 -2.08
CA ALA A 84 -5.16 9.07 -1.00
C ALA A 84 -5.35 10.58 -1.29
N VAL A 85 -4.32 11.24 -1.83
CA VAL A 85 -4.38 12.65 -2.23
C VAL A 85 -5.37 12.87 -3.38
N LEU A 86 -5.38 12.01 -4.40
CA LEU A 86 -6.33 12.06 -5.50
C LEU A 86 -7.77 11.82 -5.02
N SER A 87 -7.96 10.88 -4.10
CA SER A 87 -9.26 10.62 -3.48
C SER A 87 -9.78 11.84 -2.70
N ALA A 88 -8.91 12.47 -1.91
CA ALA A 88 -9.25 13.70 -1.18
C ALA A 88 -9.59 14.88 -2.10
N ALA A 89 -9.05 14.92 -3.33
CA ALA A 89 -9.33 16.00 -4.28
C ALA A 89 -10.79 16.03 -4.76
N GLY A 90 -11.54 14.93 -4.63
CA GLY A 90 -12.90 14.82 -5.16
C GLY A 90 -13.96 15.66 -4.42
N LYS A 91 -13.73 16.03 -3.15
CA LYS A 91 -14.70 16.81 -2.35
C LYS A 91 -13.99 17.75 -1.36
N PRO A 92 -14.32 19.05 -1.29
CA PRO A 92 -13.59 20.02 -0.46
C PRO A 92 -13.87 19.83 1.05
N LYS A 93 -15.12 19.47 1.38
CA LYS A 93 -15.58 19.18 2.73
C LYS A 93 -16.30 17.82 2.74
N PRO A 94 -15.59 16.69 2.84
CA PRO A 94 -16.22 15.40 3.08
C PRO A 94 -16.88 15.40 4.46
N SER A 95 -17.97 14.64 4.61
CA SER A 95 -18.53 14.38 5.94
C SER A 95 -17.55 13.55 6.77
N ARG A 96 -17.69 13.54 8.11
CA ARG A 96 -16.83 12.70 8.97
C ARG A 96 -16.92 11.21 8.60
N ALA A 97 -18.12 10.74 8.26
CA ALA A 97 -18.33 9.37 7.80
C ALA A 97 -17.63 9.08 6.48
N GLU A 98 -17.67 10.02 5.53
CA GLU A 98 -16.98 9.89 4.24
C GLU A 98 -15.46 9.89 4.43
N ALA A 99 -14.93 10.77 5.29
CA ALA A 99 -13.52 10.82 5.63
C ALA A 99 -13.05 9.50 6.29
N LEU A 100 -13.83 8.96 7.22
CA LEU A 100 -13.56 7.66 7.85
C LEU A 100 -13.61 6.53 6.83
N GLY A 101 -14.62 6.49 5.97
CA GLY A 101 -14.75 5.48 4.92
C GLY A 101 -13.56 5.51 3.95
N LEU A 102 -13.12 6.70 3.54
CA LEU A 102 -11.92 6.84 2.72
C LEU A 102 -10.65 6.41 3.46
N ALA A 103 -10.51 6.74 4.74
CA ALA A 103 -9.37 6.34 5.55
C ALA A 103 -9.31 4.81 5.70
N LEU A 104 -10.44 4.15 5.96
CA LEU A 104 -10.53 2.69 6.03
C LEU A 104 -10.26 2.04 4.67
N LEU A 105 -10.77 2.62 3.58
CA LEU A 105 -10.54 2.10 2.23
C LEU A 105 -9.05 2.15 1.86
N HIS A 106 -8.39 3.29 2.06
CA HIS A 106 -6.97 3.45 1.69
C HIS A 106 -6.03 2.76 2.69
N GLY A 107 -6.33 2.83 3.99
CA GLY A 107 -5.60 2.10 5.02
C GLY A 107 -5.69 0.58 4.80
N GLY A 108 -6.88 0.08 4.50
CA GLY A 108 -7.10 -1.32 4.12
C GLY A 108 -6.38 -1.71 2.83
N ALA A 109 -6.30 -0.82 1.83
CA ALA A 109 -5.55 -1.06 0.60
C ALA A 109 -4.03 -1.17 0.85
N VAL A 110 -3.49 -0.36 1.78
CA VAL A 110 -2.08 -0.49 2.20
C VAL A 110 -1.84 -1.83 2.88
N LEU A 111 -2.73 -2.26 3.78
CA LEU A 111 -2.62 -3.57 4.44
C LEU A 111 -2.76 -4.73 3.44
N ALA A 112 -3.71 -4.64 2.50
CA ALA A 112 -3.89 -5.63 1.44
C ALA A 112 -2.68 -5.72 0.52
N ALA A 113 -2.09 -4.58 0.14
CA ALA A 113 -0.87 -4.54 -0.66
C ALA A 113 0.31 -5.15 0.11
N ALA A 114 0.48 -4.81 1.39
CA ALA A 114 1.52 -5.39 2.24
C ALA A 114 1.37 -6.91 2.37
N ALA A 115 0.14 -7.41 2.52
CA ALA A 115 -0.15 -8.85 2.58
C ALA A 115 0.21 -9.58 1.27
N LEU A 116 -0.14 -9.00 0.11
CA LEU A 116 0.24 -9.56 -1.20
C LEU A 116 1.74 -9.50 -1.44
N ILE A 117 2.38 -8.38 -1.11
CA ILE A 117 3.84 -8.20 -1.19
C ILE A 117 4.52 -9.25 -0.34
N LEU A 118 4.10 -9.44 0.91
CA LEU A 118 4.67 -10.44 1.80
C LEU A 118 4.52 -11.85 1.23
N ALA A 119 3.34 -12.17 0.67
CA ALA A 119 3.07 -13.46 0.06
C ALA A 119 3.93 -13.76 -1.17
N ILE A 120 4.36 -12.73 -1.91
CA ILE A 120 5.16 -12.86 -3.14
C ILE A 120 6.66 -12.78 -2.82
N ALA A 121 7.05 -11.80 -2.01
CA ALA A 121 8.45 -11.46 -1.73
C ALA A 121 9.08 -12.40 -0.69
N SER A 122 8.33 -12.74 0.35
CA SER A 122 8.83 -13.51 1.50
C SER A 122 7.77 -14.50 2.00
N PRO A 123 7.38 -15.51 1.18
CA PRO A 123 6.25 -16.41 1.44
C PRO A 123 6.37 -17.19 2.76
N GLN A 124 7.59 -17.39 3.26
CA GLN A 124 7.84 -18.06 4.55
C GLN A 124 7.36 -17.26 5.76
N PHE A 125 7.27 -15.94 5.63
CA PHE A 125 6.85 -15.04 6.70
C PHE A 125 5.35 -14.71 6.65
N VAL A 126 4.61 -15.32 5.72
CA VAL A 126 3.16 -15.20 5.66
C VAL A 126 2.57 -15.83 6.92
N PRO A 127 1.71 -15.11 7.67
CA PRO A 127 1.05 -15.69 8.83
C PRO A 127 0.17 -16.88 8.47
N THR A 128 0.05 -17.86 9.37
CA THR A 128 -0.72 -19.09 9.15
C THR A 128 -2.19 -18.82 8.83
N TRP A 129 -2.80 -17.85 9.52
CA TRP A 129 -4.18 -17.42 9.26
C TRP A 129 -4.37 -16.78 7.87
N LEU A 130 -3.29 -16.36 7.21
CA LEU A 130 -3.29 -15.87 5.83
C LEU A 130 -2.92 -16.98 4.82
N GLY A 131 -2.71 -18.22 5.27
CA GLY A 131 -2.30 -19.36 4.45
C GLY A 131 -0.80 -19.43 4.20
N GLY A 132 0.00 -19.03 5.18
CA GLY A 132 1.44 -19.29 5.23
C GLY A 132 1.79 -20.68 5.75
N PRO A 133 3.07 -21.08 5.70
CA PRO A 133 3.49 -22.49 5.80
C PRO A 133 3.30 -23.19 7.16
N GLY A 134 2.82 -22.53 8.22
CA GLY A 134 2.89 -23.11 9.57
C GLY A 134 4.29 -22.94 10.16
N ALA A 135 4.47 -23.27 11.45
CA ALA A 135 5.72 -23.06 12.19
C ALA A 135 6.99 -23.45 11.38
N PRO A 136 8.11 -22.74 11.57
CA PRO A 136 9.32 -22.98 10.81
C PRO A 136 9.77 -24.43 10.96
N VAL A 137 10.12 -25.07 9.83
CA VAL A 137 10.96 -26.26 9.82
C VAL A 137 12.19 -25.92 10.66
N GLU A 138 12.44 -26.70 11.72
CA GLU A 138 13.59 -26.55 12.61
C GLU A 138 14.84 -26.21 11.78
N LEU A 139 15.46 -25.06 12.07
CA LEU A 139 16.85 -24.81 11.69
C LEU A 139 17.72 -25.80 12.49
N ARG A 140 17.71 -27.07 12.10
CA ARG A 140 18.81 -27.99 12.40
C ARG A 140 19.88 -27.74 11.35
N GLN A 141 20.83 -26.88 11.69
CA GLN A 141 22.27 -27.18 11.72
C GLN A 141 23.04 -25.91 12.05
#